data_AF-A0A398CDH4-F1
#
_entry.id   AF-A0A398CDH4-F1
#
_cell.length_a   1.000
_cell.length_b   1.000
_cell.length_c   1.000
_cell.angle_alpha   90.00
_cell.angle_beta   90.00
_cell.angle_gamma   90.00
#
_symmetry.space_group_name_H-M   'P 1'
#
loop_
_entity.id
_entity.type
_entity.pdbx_description
1 polymer ?
#
loop_
_entity_poly.entity_id
_entity_poly.type
_entity_poly.pdbx_seq_one_letter_code
_entity_poly.pdbx_strand_id
1 'polypeptide(L)'
;MHDPVVLRAGRADAADANGKLDRKALPSPEGTLERGTVYEAPRNALEETLANIWQGVLGVSAIGITDNFFELGGDSIKAIQISARLHAHHLKMEIKDLFQHPTIGKLSSCLRPVGRTIDQGLVEGEVELTPIQRWFFEQTSRTGRTVKKTGSYAVVFESELTYAELNDGESLREC
;
A
#
# COMPACT_ATOMS: atom_id res chain seq x y z
N MET A 1 16.47 -17.98 -41.37
CA MET A 1 17.39 -16.83 -41.52
C MET A 1 16.89 -15.74 -40.58
N HIS A 2 17.25 -15.86 -39.30
CA HIS A 2 16.97 -14.86 -38.27
C HIS A 2 18.33 -14.31 -37.85
N ASP A 3 18.52 -13.00 -37.97
CA ASP A 3 19.68 -12.30 -37.42
C ASP A 3 19.72 -12.43 -35.89
N PRO A 4 20.91 -12.63 -35.28
CA PRO A 4 21.02 -12.62 -33.83
C PRO A 4 20.96 -11.18 -33.30
N VAL A 5 20.18 -10.98 -32.24
CA VAL A 5 20.17 -9.72 -31.46
C VAL A 5 21.55 -9.56 -30.81
N VAL A 6 22.32 -8.59 -31.28
CA VAL A 6 23.61 -8.21 -30.69
C VAL A 6 23.34 -7.34 -29.47
N LEU A 7 23.42 -7.95 -28.27
CA LEU A 7 23.50 -7.18 -27.02
C LEU A 7 24.90 -6.55 -26.93
N ARG A 8 25.00 -5.26 -27.26
CA ARG A 8 26.18 -4.47 -26.93
C ARG A 8 26.17 -4.21 -25.42
N ALA A 9 27.13 -4.80 -24.72
CA ALA A 9 27.44 -4.44 -23.35
C ALA A 9 27.76 -2.94 -23.29
N GLY A 10 26.88 -2.17 -22.65
CA GLY A 10 27.17 -0.80 -22.23
C GLY A 10 28.42 -0.82 -21.36
N ARG A 11 29.41 -0.02 -21.76
CA ARG A 11 30.68 0.15 -21.06
C ARG A 11 30.40 0.67 -19.64
N ALA A 12 31.10 0.11 -18.65
CA ALA A 12 30.95 0.37 -17.23
C ALA A 12 30.66 1.84 -16.89
N ASP A 13 29.54 2.07 -16.21
CA ASP A 13 29.18 3.35 -15.61
C ASP A 13 30.27 3.78 -14.62
N ALA A 14 30.61 5.06 -14.64
CA ALA A 14 31.68 5.62 -13.81
C ALA A 14 31.40 5.37 -12.32
N ALA A 15 32.26 4.57 -11.70
CA ALA A 15 32.33 4.42 -10.25
C ALA A 15 33.28 5.48 -9.68
N ASP A 16 32.98 6.01 -8.50
CA ASP A 16 33.95 6.81 -7.75
C ASP A 16 35.18 5.96 -7.37
N ALA A 17 36.24 6.60 -6.86
CA ALA A 17 37.48 5.90 -6.47
C ALA A 17 37.28 4.79 -5.41
N ASN A 18 36.07 4.68 -4.83
CA ASN A 18 35.69 3.67 -3.84
C ASN A 18 34.74 2.60 -4.40
N GLY A 19 34.54 2.53 -5.72
CA GLY A 19 33.71 1.50 -6.35
C GLY A 19 32.21 1.67 -6.11
N LYS A 20 31.76 2.86 -5.69
CA LYS A 20 30.34 3.17 -5.59
C LYS A 20 29.85 3.84 -6.88
N LEU A 21 28.67 3.43 -7.33
CA LEU A 21 27.93 4.08 -8.42
C LEU A 21 27.77 5.57 -8.11
N ASP A 22 28.38 6.42 -8.94
CA ASP A 22 28.34 7.87 -8.75
C ASP A 22 26.95 8.39 -9.16
N ARG A 23 26.10 8.63 -8.16
CA ARG A 23 24.70 9.06 -8.34
C ARG A 23 24.58 10.39 -9.09
N LYS A 24 25.67 11.16 -9.22
CA LYS A 24 25.74 12.41 -10.00
C LYS A 24 26.09 12.20 -11.47
N ALA A 25 26.67 11.05 -11.82
CA ALA A 25 27.01 10.67 -13.18
C ALA A 25 25.84 9.92 -13.88
N LEU A 26 24.79 9.58 -13.13
CA LEU A 26 23.56 9.08 -13.72
C LEU A 26 22.86 10.22 -14.48
N PRO A 27 22.50 10.01 -15.76
CA PRO A 27 21.71 10.99 -16.49
C PRO A 27 20.42 11.25 -15.70
N SER A 28 20.05 12.53 -15.57
CA SER A 28 18.76 12.92 -15.00
C SER A 28 17.67 12.12 -15.73
N PRO A 29 16.67 11.55 -15.03
CA PRO A 29 15.54 10.92 -15.70
C PRO A 29 14.74 12.01 -16.43
N GLU A 30 15.15 12.34 -17.64
CA GLU A 30 14.45 13.21 -18.56
C GLU A 30 13.31 12.42 -19.17
N GLY A 31 12.13 12.61 -18.58
CA GLY A 31 10.88 12.06 -19.06
C GLY A 31 9.87 12.14 -17.96
N THR A 32 8.76 12.86 -18.20
CA THR A 32 7.47 12.42 -17.66
C THR A 32 7.45 10.92 -17.86
N LEU A 33 7.33 10.12 -16.79
CA LEU A 33 7.30 8.65 -16.87
C LEU A 33 6.31 8.27 -17.97
N GLU A 34 6.82 8.05 -19.19
CA GLU A 34 5.98 7.65 -20.31
C GLU A 34 5.61 6.23 -19.97
N ARG A 35 4.38 6.09 -19.50
CA ARG A 35 3.75 4.83 -19.13
C ARG A 35 4.07 3.84 -20.25
N GLY A 36 4.92 2.85 -19.95
CA GLY A 36 5.37 1.86 -20.94
C GLY A 36 4.23 1.01 -21.50
N THR A 37 3.02 1.17 -20.96
CA THR A 37 1.77 0.57 -21.40
C THR A 37 0.89 1.60 -22.12
N VAL A 38 0.37 1.20 -23.28
CA VAL A 38 -0.68 1.95 -23.99
C VAL A 38 -1.89 2.06 -23.08
N TYR A 39 -2.36 3.28 -22.84
CA TYR A 39 -3.58 3.53 -22.07
C TYR A 39 -4.77 2.86 -22.74
N GLU A 40 -5.43 1.96 -22.02
CA GLU A 40 -6.67 1.31 -22.44
C GLU A 40 -7.78 1.65 -21.44
N ALA A 41 -8.85 2.29 -21.92
CA ALA A 41 -9.96 2.71 -21.07
C ALA A 41 -10.74 1.52 -20.49
N PRO A 42 -11.39 1.68 -19.33
CA PRO A 42 -12.37 0.73 -18.79
C PRO A 42 -13.43 0.36 -19.83
N ARG A 43 -13.75 -0.93 -19.93
CA ARG A 43 -14.69 -1.48 -20.93
C ARG A 43 -16.09 -1.70 -20.38
N ASN A 44 -16.26 -1.68 -19.06
CA ASN A 44 -17.52 -1.94 -18.37
C ASN A 44 -17.58 -1.22 -17.01
N ALA A 45 -18.78 -1.14 -16.43
CA ALA A 45 -19.03 -0.42 -15.16
C ALA A 45 -18.22 -0.96 -13.97
N LEU A 46 -17.88 -2.26 -13.96
CA LEU A 46 -17.05 -2.86 -12.91
C LEU A 46 -15.61 -2.35 -13.01
N GLU A 47 -15.05 -2.33 -14.21
CA GLU A 47 -13.71 -1.79 -14.48
C GLU A 47 -13.65 -0.28 -14.23
N GLU A 48 -14.70 0.47 -14.57
CA GLU A 48 -14.80 1.90 -14.25
C GLU A 48 -14.77 2.14 -12.74
N THR A 49 -15.53 1.34 -11.98
CA THR A 49 -15.55 1.42 -10.51
C THR A 49 -14.17 1.12 -9.93
N LEU A 50 -13.50 0.06 -10.42
CA LEU A 50 -12.15 -0.29 -10.01
C LEU A 50 -11.15 0.83 -10.33
N ALA A 51 -11.20 1.37 -11.55
CA ALA A 51 -10.31 2.45 -11.99
C ALA A 51 -10.47 3.69 -11.10
N ASN A 52 -11.70 4.10 -10.79
CA ASN A 52 -11.96 5.25 -9.92
C ASN A 52 -11.43 5.02 -8.49
N ILE A 53 -11.64 3.82 -7.94
CA ILE A 53 -11.12 3.48 -6.60
C ILE A 53 -9.59 3.52 -6.61
N TRP A 54 -8.95 2.94 -7.63
CA TRP A 54 -7.50 2.93 -7.76
C TRP A 54 -6.93 4.34 -7.90
N GLN A 55 -7.52 5.19 -8.75
CA GLN A 55 -7.12 6.58 -8.90
C GLN A 55 -7.14 7.31 -7.55
N GLY A 56 -8.21 7.14 -6.77
CA GLY A 56 -8.36 7.76 -5.47
C GLY A 56 -7.46 7.19 -4.35
N VAL A 57 -6.81 6.03 -4.53
CA VAL A 57 -5.88 5.44 -3.55
C VAL A 57 -4.41 5.63 -3.95
N LEU A 58 -4.13 5.51 -5.25
CA LEU A 58 -2.79 5.67 -5.81
C LEU A 58 -2.45 7.14 -6.08
N GLY A 59 -3.45 8.02 -6.17
CA GLY A 59 -3.23 9.44 -6.47
C GLY A 59 -2.85 9.70 -7.93
N VAL A 60 -3.23 8.79 -8.84
CA VAL A 60 -2.93 8.86 -10.28
C VAL A 60 -4.18 9.32 -11.01
N SER A 61 -4.05 10.27 -11.93
CA SER A 61 -5.20 10.90 -12.63
C SER A 61 -5.88 9.98 -13.65
N ALA A 62 -5.13 9.14 -14.35
CA ALA A 62 -5.64 8.20 -15.33
C ALA A 62 -5.01 6.82 -15.13
N ILE A 63 -5.86 5.80 -15.04
CA ILE A 63 -5.47 4.39 -14.89
C ILE A 63 -6.24 3.61 -15.95
N GLY A 64 -5.50 2.99 -16.86
CA GLY A 64 -6.01 2.06 -17.85
C GLY A 64 -6.11 0.65 -17.30
N ILE A 65 -6.87 -0.20 -17.99
CA ILE A 65 -7.17 -1.55 -17.51
C ILE A 65 -5.98 -2.51 -17.54
N THR A 66 -4.95 -2.17 -18.33
CA THR A 66 -3.71 -2.91 -18.50
C THR A 66 -2.61 -2.45 -17.55
N ASP A 67 -2.84 -1.37 -16.80
CA ASP A 67 -1.83 -0.82 -15.91
C ASP A 67 -1.63 -1.70 -14.68
N ASN A 68 -0.36 -1.92 -14.36
CA ASN A 68 0.04 -2.76 -13.25
C ASN A 68 0.00 -1.98 -11.93
N PHE A 69 -0.78 -2.48 -10.97
CA PHE A 69 -0.92 -1.93 -9.62
C PHE A 69 0.42 -1.57 -8.96
N PHE A 70 1.40 -2.46 -9.05
CA PHE A 70 2.69 -2.31 -8.38
C PHE A 70 3.60 -1.31 -9.08
N GLU A 71 3.50 -1.20 -10.41
CA GLU A 71 4.22 -0.18 -11.20
C GLU A 71 3.67 1.23 -10.93
N LEU A 72 2.40 1.33 -10.55
CA LEU A 72 1.77 2.59 -10.13
C LEU A 72 2.08 2.98 -8.66
N GLY A 73 3.00 2.28 -8.00
CA GLY A 73 3.33 2.53 -6.59
C GLY A 73 2.34 1.92 -5.61
N GLY A 74 1.63 0.87 -6.02
CA GLY A 74 0.78 0.06 -5.15
C GLY A 74 1.57 -0.77 -4.15
N ASP A 75 1.13 -0.77 -2.89
CA ASP A 75 1.68 -1.59 -1.81
C ASP A 75 0.56 -2.34 -1.05
N SER A 76 0.93 -3.05 0.03
CA SER A 76 -0.03 -3.80 0.83
C SER A 76 -1.05 -2.92 1.56
N ILE A 77 -0.66 -1.72 2.00
CA ILE A 77 -1.56 -0.77 2.67
C ILE A 77 -2.58 -0.24 1.67
N LYS A 78 -2.13 0.14 0.47
CA LYS A 78 -3.01 0.58 -0.62
C LYS A 78 -3.93 -0.55 -1.09
N ALA A 79 -3.44 -1.78 -1.17
CA ALA A 79 -4.28 -2.94 -1.49
C ALA A 79 -5.39 -3.15 -0.45
N ILE A 80 -5.08 -2.99 0.84
CA ILE A 80 -6.07 -3.05 1.93
C ILE A 80 -7.09 -1.91 1.80
N GLN A 81 -6.64 -0.68 1.52
CA GLN A 81 -7.52 0.48 1.31
C GLN A 81 -8.46 0.27 0.11
N ILE A 82 -7.97 -0.26 -1.01
CA ILE A 82 -8.78 -0.60 -2.18
C ILE A 82 -9.80 -1.68 -1.83
N SER A 83 -9.39 -2.74 -1.12
CA SER A 83 -10.29 -3.81 -0.67
C SER A 83 -11.41 -3.26 0.22
N ALA A 84 -11.08 -2.36 1.16
CA ALA A 84 -12.06 -1.70 2.03
C ALA A 84 -13.03 -0.82 1.25
N ARG A 85 -12.55 -0.05 0.26
CA ARG A 85 -13.42 0.79 -0.60
C ARG A 85 -14.32 -0.07 -1.48
N LEU A 86 -13.82 -1.16 -2.08
CA LEU A 86 -14.63 -2.10 -2.85
C LEU A 86 -15.75 -2.72 -2.01
N HIS A 87 -15.52 -2.94 -0.72
CA HIS A 87 -16.53 -3.46 0.19
C HIS A 87 -17.75 -2.54 0.32
N ALA A 88 -17.56 -1.21 0.21
CA ALA A 88 -18.66 -0.25 0.17
C ALA A 88 -19.49 -0.35 -1.12
N HIS A 89 -18.93 -0.93 -2.19
CA HIS A 89 -19.63 -1.27 -3.43
C HIS A 89 -20.16 -2.71 -3.44
N HIS A 90 -20.24 -3.36 -2.28
CA HIS A 90 -20.64 -4.77 -2.13
C HIS A 90 -19.75 -5.75 -2.92
N LEU A 91 -18.51 -5.36 -3.21
CA LEU A 91 -17.50 -6.17 -3.89
C LEU A 91 -16.39 -6.56 -2.93
N LYS A 92 -15.96 -7.82 -2.99
CA LYS A 92 -14.84 -8.37 -2.24
C LYS A 92 -13.69 -8.67 -3.21
N MET A 93 -12.52 -8.15 -2.87
CA MET A 93 -11.24 -8.48 -3.50
C MET A 93 -10.35 -9.19 -2.49
N GLU A 94 -9.83 -10.36 -2.83
CA GLU A 94 -8.79 -11.01 -2.02
C GLU A 94 -7.41 -10.47 -2.42
N ILE A 95 -6.56 -10.18 -1.44
CA ILE A 95 -5.21 -9.63 -1.70
C ILE A 95 -4.42 -10.58 -2.60
N LYS A 96 -4.57 -11.90 -2.43
CA LYS A 96 -3.92 -12.90 -3.28
C LYS A 96 -4.27 -12.74 -4.77
N ASP A 97 -5.49 -12.29 -5.08
CA ASP A 97 -5.96 -12.15 -6.46
C ASP A 97 -5.33 -10.91 -7.09
N LEU A 98 -5.16 -9.83 -6.33
CA LEU A 98 -4.42 -8.63 -6.77
C LEU A 98 -2.96 -8.95 -7.11
N PHE A 99 -2.29 -9.79 -6.32
CA PHE A 99 -0.91 -10.20 -6.60
C PHE A 99 -0.80 -11.07 -7.86
N GLN A 100 -1.76 -11.95 -8.11
CA GLN A 100 -1.77 -12.82 -9.30
C GLN A 100 -2.24 -12.08 -10.56
N HIS A 101 -3.12 -11.10 -10.40
CA HIS A 101 -3.79 -10.36 -11.46
C HIS A 101 -3.68 -8.86 -11.18
N PRO A 102 -2.48 -8.26 -11.33
CA PRO A 102 -2.21 -6.88 -10.88
C PRO A 102 -2.76 -5.81 -11.81
N THR A 103 -3.62 -6.15 -12.77
CA THR A 103 -4.21 -5.19 -13.71
C THR A 103 -5.73 -5.24 -13.58
N ILE A 104 -6.41 -4.09 -13.72
CA ILE A 104 -7.87 -4.00 -13.55
C ILE A 104 -8.60 -4.99 -14.47
N GLY A 105 -8.18 -5.11 -15.73
CA GLY A 105 -8.83 -5.99 -16.70
C GLY A 105 -8.75 -7.49 -16.35
N LYS A 106 -7.73 -7.91 -15.60
CA LYS A 106 -7.62 -9.30 -15.10
C LYS A 106 -8.29 -9.45 -13.74
N LEU A 107 -8.11 -8.47 -12.86
CA LEU A 107 -8.63 -8.48 -11.50
C LEU A 107 -10.16 -8.43 -11.44
N SER A 108 -10.79 -7.71 -12.37
CA SER A 108 -12.25 -7.55 -12.44
C SER A 108 -12.97 -8.89 -12.44
N SER A 109 -12.41 -9.90 -13.11
CA SER A 109 -12.96 -11.26 -13.19
C SER A 109 -12.85 -12.07 -11.90
N CYS A 110 -12.02 -11.64 -10.94
CA CYS A 110 -11.80 -12.31 -9.66
C CYS A 110 -12.67 -11.74 -8.53
N LEU A 111 -13.31 -10.59 -8.75
CA LEU A 111 -14.15 -9.94 -7.74
C LEU A 111 -15.40 -10.79 -7.43
N ARG A 112 -15.79 -10.77 -6.17
CA ARG A 112 -16.96 -11.52 -5.68
C ARG A 112 -17.92 -10.60 -4.95
N PRO A 113 -19.24 -10.86 -4.99
CA PRO A 113 -20.17 -10.14 -4.14
C PRO A 113 -19.87 -10.42 -2.66
N VAL A 114 -20.04 -9.41 -1.81
CA VAL A 114 -19.97 -9.56 -0.35
C VAL A 114 -21.18 -10.37 0.11
N GLY A 115 -20.95 -11.60 0.56
CA GLY A 115 -22.02 -12.51 0.99
C GLY A 115 -22.54 -12.29 2.42
N ARG A 116 -21.86 -11.47 3.23
CA ARG A 116 -22.26 -11.17 4.62
C ARG A 116 -21.81 -9.77 5.02
N THR A 117 -22.75 -8.91 5.36
CA THR A 117 -22.46 -7.65 6.03
C THR A 117 -22.10 -7.96 7.49
N ILE A 118 -20.90 -7.58 7.92
CA ILE A 118 -20.53 -7.65 9.33
C ILE A 118 -21.24 -6.50 10.04
N ASP A 119 -22.05 -6.82 11.04
CA ASP A 119 -22.66 -5.82 11.91
C ASP A 119 -21.57 -5.13 12.74
N GLN A 120 -21.49 -3.81 12.63
CA GLN A 120 -20.55 -2.96 13.37
C GLN A 120 -21.24 -2.25 14.55
N GLY A 121 -22.40 -2.73 14.98
CA GLY A 121 -23.08 -2.25 16.18
C GLY A 121 -22.23 -2.40 17.45
N LEU A 122 -22.62 -1.66 18.49
CA LEU A 122 -21.98 -1.76 19.80
C LEU A 122 -22.17 -3.18 20.34
N VAL A 123 -21.07 -3.87 20.61
CA VAL A 123 -21.08 -5.20 21.23
C VAL A 123 -20.79 -5.03 22.71
N GLU A 124 -21.75 -5.38 23.55
CA GLU A 124 -21.60 -5.41 25.01
C GLU A 124 -21.63 -6.86 25.50
N GLY A 125 -20.72 -7.21 26.41
CA GLY A 125 -20.65 -8.55 26.99
C GLY A 125 -19.21 -8.99 27.26
N GLU A 126 -19.07 -10.17 27.87
CA GLU A 126 -17.78 -10.82 28.06
C GLU A 126 -17.28 -11.39 26.73
N VAL A 127 -16.04 -11.05 26.36
CA VAL A 127 -15.42 -11.48 25.10
C VAL A 127 -14.12 -12.22 25.40
N GLU A 128 -13.95 -13.36 24.75
CA GLU A 128 -12.70 -14.11 24.79
C GLU A 128 -11.55 -13.28 24.21
N LEU A 129 -10.39 -13.37 24.85
CA LEU A 129 -9.18 -12.75 24.32
C LEU A 129 -8.87 -13.33 22.94
N THR A 130 -8.58 -12.43 22.00
CA THR A 130 -8.09 -12.83 20.67
C THR A 130 -6.79 -13.64 20.81
N PRO A 131 -6.45 -14.50 19.82
CA PRO A 131 -5.22 -15.30 19.88
C PRO A 131 -3.96 -14.46 20.13
N ILE A 132 -3.87 -13.26 19.54
CA ILE A 132 -2.73 -12.36 19.75
C ILE A 132 -2.70 -11.77 21.15
N GLN A 133 -3.86 -11.41 21.73
CA GLN A 133 -3.96 -10.96 23.12
C GLN A 133 -3.59 -12.08 24.09
N ARG A 134 -4.09 -13.31 23.86
CA ARG A 134 -3.74 -14.48 24.67
C ARG A 134 -2.23 -14.74 24.67
N TRP A 135 -1.63 -14.82 23.49
CA TRP A 135 -0.17 -14.97 23.34
C TRP A 135 0.62 -13.86 24.05
N PHE A 136 0.11 -12.62 23.98
CA PHE A 136 0.74 -11.48 24.63
C PHE A 136 0.73 -11.60 26.16
N PHE A 137 -0.40 -11.98 26.74
CA PHE A 137 -0.55 -12.11 28.20
C PHE A 137 0.07 -13.40 28.77
N GLU A 138 0.08 -14.51 28.03
CA GLU A 138 0.74 -15.77 28.44
C GLU A 138 2.27 -15.64 28.60
N GLN A 139 2.91 -14.68 27.92
CA GLN A 139 4.34 -14.40 28.14
C GLN A 139 4.65 -13.85 29.52
N THR A 140 3.67 -13.26 30.21
CA THR A 140 3.88 -12.60 31.51
C THR A 140 3.83 -13.57 32.70
N SER A 141 3.23 -14.76 32.54
CA SER A 141 3.06 -15.73 33.62
C SER A 141 4.24 -16.68 33.81
N ARG A 142 5.11 -16.86 32.81
CA ARG A 142 6.25 -17.80 32.87
C ARG A 142 7.45 -17.34 33.71
N THR A 143 7.59 -16.04 33.98
CA THR A 143 8.81 -15.48 34.62
C THR A 143 8.58 -14.90 36.01
N GLY A 144 7.36 -14.91 36.55
CA GLY A 144 7.04 -14.33 37.88
C GLY A 144 7.33 -12.82 38.01
N ARG A 145 7.78 -12.17 36.93
CA ARG A 145 7.99 -10.73 36.80
C ARG A 145 7.13 -10.24 35.66
N THR A 146 6.33 -9.20 35.91
CA THR A 146 5.58 -8.49 34.88
C THR A 146 6.57 -7.92 33.86
N VAL A 147 6.65 -8.52 32.68
CA VAL A 147 7.41 -7.94 31.56
C VAL A 147 6.64 -6.71 31.08
N LYS A 148 7.11 -5.51 31.40
CA LYS A 148 6.58 -4.27 30.84
C LYS A 148 6.86 -4.26 29.34
N LYS A 149 5.84 -4.46 28.51
CA LYS A 149 5.92 -4.33 27.05
C LYS A 149 5.51 -2.90 26.68
N THR A 150 6.44 -1.96 26.82
CA THR A 150 6.22 -0.55 26.51
C THR A 150 6.69 -0.23 25.10
N GLY A 151 5.81 0.31 24.26
CA GLY A 151 6.22 1.00 23.04
C GLY A 151 6.54 2.45 23.39
N SER A 152 7.81 2.85 23.24
CA SER A 152 8.21 4.25 23.40
C SER A 152 8.31 4.88 22.03
N TYR A 153 7.59 5.98 21.82
CA TYR A 153 7.67 6.80 20.62
C TYR A 153 8.14 8.19 21.03
N ALA A 154 9.10 8.74 20.30
CA ALA A 154 9.52 10.11 20.44
C ALA A 154 9.13 10.85 19.16
N VAL A 155 8.42 11.96 19.31
CA VAL A 155 8.07 12.88 18.22
C VAL A 155 8.82 14.17 18.48
N VAL A 156 9.58 14.63 17.48
CA VAL A 156 10.29 15.90 17.54
C VAL A 156 9.49 16.91 16.74
N PHE A 157 9.18 18.05 17.37
CA PHE A 157 8.48 19.15 16.74
C PHE A 157 9.48 20.27 16.40
N GLU A 158 9.31 20.90 15.25
CA GLU A 158 10.18 22.02 14.81
C GLU A 158 9.77 23.36 15.45
N SER A 159 8.54 23.47 15.96
CA SER A 159 8.03 24.66 16.67
C SER A 159 8.01 24.44 18.19
N GLU A 160 8.13 25.54 18.94
CA GLU A 160 7.90 25.50 20.40
C GLU A 160 6.41 25.26 20.67
N LEU A 161 6.07 24.03 21.02
CA LEU A 161 4.75 23.67 21.53
C LEU A 161 4.73 23.79 23.05
N THR A 162 3.66 24.36 23.58
CA THR A 162 3.39 24.37 25.02
C THR A 162 2.88 23.01 25.48
N TYR A 163 3.07 22.70 26.76
CA TYR A 163 2.59 21.45 27.36
C TYR A 163 1.06 21.31 27.34
N ALA A 164 0.32 22.43 27.28
CA ALA A 164 -1.13 22.43 27.17
C ALA A 164 -1.59 21.96 25.77
N GLU A 165 -0.98 22.48 24.70
CA GLU A 165 -1.26 22.07 23.32
C GLU A 165 -0.92 20.59 23.07
N LEU A 166 0.10 20.06 23.76
CA LEU A 166 0.47 18.64 23.69
C LEU A 166 -0.56 17.69 24.32
N ASN A 167 -1.39 18.17 25.27
CA ASN A 167 -2.36 17.34 25.98
C ASN A 167 -3.80 17.54 25.52
N ASP A 168 -4.09 18.63 24.81
CA ASP A 168 -5.37 18.82 24.14
C ASP A 168 -5.39 18.03 22.83
N GLY A 169 -6.01 16.84 22.85
CA GLY A 169 -6.08 15.89 21.73
C GLY A 169 -6.75 16.42 20.44
N GLU A 170 -7.23 17.67 20.42
CA GLU A 170 -7.70 18.35 19.21
C GLU A 170 -6.65 19.24 18.55
N SER A 171 -5.65 19.75 19.29
CA SER A 171 -4.71 20.78 18.79
C SER A 171 -3.64 20.27 17.83
N LEU A 172 -3.46 18.94 17.74
CA LEU A 172 -2.40 18.30 16.93
C LEU A 172 -2.83 17.96 15.49
N ARG A 173 -4.02 18.41 15.04
CA ARG A 173 -4.52 18.15 13.68
C ARG A 173 -4.06 19.15 12.62
N GLU A 174 -3.42 20.25 13.03
CA GLU A 174 -3.04 21.36 12.13
C GLU A 174 -1.52 21.54 11.94
N CYS A 175 -0.69 20.60 12.40
CA CYS A 175 0.76 20.58 12.13
C CYS A 175 1.13 19.68 10.95
#